data_AF-A0A319DF15-F1
#
_entry.id   AF-A0A319DF15-F1
#
_cell.length_a   1.000
_cell.length_b   1.000
_cell.length_c   1.000
_cell.angle_alpha   90.00
_cell.angle_beta   90.00
_cell.angle_gamma   90.00
#
_symmetry.space_group_name_H-M   'P 1'
#
loop_
_entity.id
_entity.type
_entity.pdbx_description
1 polymer ?
#
loop_
_entity_poly.entity_id
_entity_poly.type
_entity_poly.pdbx_seq_one_letter_code
_entity_poly.pdbx_strand_id
1 'polypeptide(L)'
;MELSKHSPAPSEVEIVPHPATGDEYVTAAHNFYRSGDKDPVVVRRETPGFIANRLQAAVCAEAYSLISRGIVSPEDMDKTITSGLGLRWALLGPIMTNTLGGGGDFGHLSIIWGRLCNHGWMTCTGIGSILTLNKIPMLSRTQ
;
A
#
# COMPACT_ATOMS: atom_id res chain seq x y z
N MET A 1 5.71 21.47 -33.32
CA MET A 1 5.17 20.20 -32.78
C MET A 1 5.76 20.01 -31.39
N GLU A 2 5.35 20.85 -30.45
CA GLU A 2 5.75 20.71 -29.04
C GLU A 2 4.81 19.68 -28.42
N LEU A 3 5.37 18.55 -27.99
CA LEU A 3 4.67 17.53 -27.24
C LEU A 3 4.16 18.14 -25.94
N SER A 4 2.84 18.32 -25.91
CA SER A 4 1.99 18.59 -24.76
C SER A 4 2.59 18.06 -23.46
N LYS A 5 2.93 18.99 -22.55
CA LYS A 5 3.28 18.76 -21.13
C LYS A 5 2.05 18.26 -20.34
N HIS A 6 1.39 17.21 -20.82
CA HIS A 6 0.35 16.55 -20.05
C HIS A 6 1.03 15.48 -19.19
N SER A 7 1.62 15.92 -18.06
CA SER A 7 2.14 14.98 -17.07
C SER A 7 0.95 14.25 -16.44
N PRO A 8 0.85 12.91 -16.56
CA PRO A 8 -0.31 12.15 -16.11
C PRO A 8 -0.24 11.99 -14.59
N ALA A 9 -1.01 12.79 -13.85
CA ALA A 9 -1.05 12.80 -12.38
C ALA A 9 0.33 13.09 -11.70
N PRO A 10 0.35 13.70 -10.50
CA PRO A 10 1.60 13.88 -9.78
C PRO A 10 2.18 12.49 -9.44
N SER A 11 3.40 12.21 -9.91
CA SER A 11 4.09 10.97 -9.53
C SER A 11 4.71 11.16 -8.15
N GLU A 12 4.35 10.26 -7.24
CA GLU A 12 4.83 10.23 -5.86
C GLU A 12 6.33 9.86 -5.79
N VAL A 13 7.05 10.46 -4.83
CA VAL A 13 8.48 10.23 -4.61
C VAL A 13 8.78 10.14 -3.11
N GLU A 14 9.29 9.00 -2.65
CA GLU A 14 9.69 8.84 -1.26
C GLU A 14 11.11 9.42 -1.00
N ILE A 15 11.21 10.33 -0.03
CA ILE A 15 12.47 10.86 0.49
C ILE A 15 12.81 10.10 1.77
N VAL A 16 13.88 9.31 1.73
CA VAL A 16 14.34 8.48 2.84
C VAL A 16 15.69 8.99 3.36
N PRO A 17 15.71 9.83 4.40
CA PRO A 17 16.96 10.29 5.01
C PRO A 17 17.68 9.17 5.75
N HIS A 18 19.00 9.16 5.64
CA HIS A 18 19.85 8.37 6.54
C HIS A 18 19.86 9.05 7.93
N PRO A 19 20.07 8.33 9.05
CA PRO A 19 20.15 8.95 10.38
C PRO A 19 21.20 10.06 10.54
N ALA A 20 22.19 10.13 9.64
CA ALA A 20 23.21 11.17 9.61
C ALA A 20 22.88 12.35 8.66
N THR A 21 21.77 12.29 7.93
CA THR A 21 21.33 13.35 7.02
C THR A 21 20.69 14.48 7.83
N GLY A 22 21.21 15.70 7.70
CA GLY A 22 20.63 16.89 8.32
C GLY A 22 19.27 17.29 7.70
N ASP A 23 18.40 17.88 8.52
CA ASP A 23 17.04 18.31 8.13
C ASP A 23 17.05 19.33 6.98
N GLU A 24 18.11 20.12 6.86
CA GLU A 24 18.34 21.06 5.76
C GLU A 24 18.39 20.37 4.39
N TYR A 25 18.98 19.18 4.32
CA TYR A 25 19.09 18.40 3.09
C TYR A 25 17.77 17.73 2.73
N VAL A 26 17.01 17.27 3.73
CA VAL A 26 15.65 16.73 3.53
C VAL A 26 14.73 17.81 2.99
N THR A 27 14.79 19.01 3.58
CA THR A 27 14.00 20.16 3.15
C THR A 27 14.38 20.59 1.73
N ALA A 28 15.67 20.62 1.41
CA ALA A 28 16.16 20.91 0.06
C ALA A 28 15.66 19.89 -0.97
N ALA A 29 15.76 18.59 -0.67
CA ALA A 29 15.26 17.52 -1.53
C ALA A 29 13.74 17.62 -1.75
N HIS A 30 12.98 17.87 -0.69
CA HIS A 30 11.53 18.07 -0.76
C HIS A 30 11.18 19.22 -1.71
N ASN A 31 11.82 20.38 -1.54
CA ASN A 31 11.56 21.55 -2.40
C ASN A 31 11.98 21.30 -3.85
N PHE A 32 13.08 20.60 -4.07
CA PHE A 32 13.55 20.23 -5.40
C PHE A 32 12.52 19.37 -6.14
N TYR A 33 12.05 18.28 -5.53
CA TYR A 33 11.03 17.42 -6.16
C TYR A 33 9.71 18.15 -6.36
N ARG A 34 9.31 18.99 -5.39
CA ARG A 34 8.10 19.80 -5.51
C ARG A 34 8.16 20.79 -6.68
N SER A 35 9.34 21.35 -6.96
CA SER A 35 9.54 22.25 -8.11
C SER A 35 9.41 21.57 -9.47
N GLY A 36 9.55 20.24 -9.52
CA GLY A 36 9.39 19.42 -10.72
C GLY A 36 8.02 18.73 -10.84
N ASP A 37 6.97 19.31 -10.23
CA ASP A 37 5.60 18.76 -10.22
C ASP A 37 5.48 17.34 -9.64
N LYS A 38 6.37 16.98 -8.71
CA LYS A 38 6.31 15.72 -7.95
C LYS A 38 5.60 15.91 -6.62
N ASP A 39 5.15 14.81 -6.04
CA ASP A 39 4.58 14.76 -4.70
C ASP A 39 5.54 14.04 -3.74
N PRO A 40 6.48 14.77 -3.10
CA PRO A 40 7.47 14.15 -2.23
C PRO A 40 6.88 13.74 -0.87
N VAL A 41 7.15 12.52 -0.44
CA VAL A 41 6.76 11.97 0.87
C VAL A 41 8.00 11.75 1.71
N VAL A 42 8.10 12.44 2.86
CA VAL A 42 9.25 12.28 3.77
C VAL A 42 9.03 11.10 4.71
N VAL A 43 9.88 10.09 4.57
CA VAL A 43 9.87 8.90 5.41
C VAL A 43 10.73 9.15 6.65
N ARG A 44 10.12 9.22 7.84
CA ARG A 44 10.85 9.53 9.09
C ARG A 44 11.87 8.47 9.51
N ARG A 45 11.66 7.22 9.12
CA ARG A 45 12.52 6.09 9.45
C ARG A 45 12.57 5.13 8.28
N GLU A 46 13.79 4.86 7.81
CA GLU A 46 14.02 3.88 6.76
C GLU A 46 13.35 2.55 7.10
N THR A 47 12.57 2.05 6.14
CA THR A 47 11.93 0.75 6.20
C THR A 47 12.29 -0.02 4.93
N PRO A 48 12.74 -1.29 5.03
CA PRO A 48 13.06 -2.08 3.85
C PRO A 48 11.85 -2.16 2.91
N GLY A 49 12.07 -1.78 1.65
CA GLY A 49 11.06 -1.84 0.61
C GLY A 49 10.17 -0.60 0.48
N PHE A 50 10.49 0.54 1.10
CA PHE A 50 9.68 1.77 0.99
C PHE A 50 8.27 1.60 1.58
N ILE A 51 7.51 2.69 1.72
CA ILE A 51 6.14 2.64 2.29
C ILE A 51 5.21 1.91 1.32
N ALA A 52 5.24 2.29 0.03
CA ALA A 52 4.34 1.75 -0.98
C ALA A 52 4.46 0.24 -1.14
N ASN A 53 5.67 -0.31 -1.32
CA ASN A 53 5.81 -1.76 -1.53
C ASN A 53 5.51 -2.55 -0.26
N ARG A 54 5.73 -1.98 0.93
CA ARG A 54 5.36 -2.62 2.19
C ARG A 54 3.85 -2.78 2.31
N LEU A 55 3.09 -1.74 1.95
CA LEU A 55 1.62 -1.81 1.93
C LEU A 55 1.12 -2.79 0.86
N GLN A 56 1.71 -2.74 -0.33
CA GLN A 56 1.40 -3.70 -1.40
C GLN A 56 1.62 -5.15 -0.94
N ALA A 57 2.77 -5.44 -0.31
CA ALA A 57 3.08 -6.77 0.20
C ALA A 57 2.07 -7.23 1.26
N ALA A 58 1.65 -6.35 2.18
CA ALA A 58 0.66 -6.69 3.21
C ALA A 58 -0.72 -7.01 2.62
N VAL A 59 -1.20 -6.19 1.68
CA VAL A 59 -2.49 -6.43 1.00
C VAL A 59 -2.44 -7.71 0.17
N CYS A 60 -1.36 -7.94 -0.59
CA CYS A 60 -1.20 -9.16 -1.38
C CYS A 60 -1.12 -10.41 -0.49
N ALA A 61 -0.38 -10.36 0.62
CA ALA A 61 -0.26 -11.49 1.53
C ALA A 61 -1.62 -11.92 2.09
N GLU A 62 -2.45 -10.95 2.47
CA GLU A 62 -3.81 -11.22 2.96
C GLU A 62 -4.74 -11.73 1.86
N ALA A 63 -4.66 -11.14 0.66
CA ALA A 63 -5.43 -11.59 -0.49
C ALA A 63 -5.14 -13.07 -0.82
N TYR A 64 -3.86 -13.45 -0.88
CA TYR A 64 -3.46 -14.83 -1.10
C TYR A 64 -3.87 -15.76 0.04
N SER A 65 -3.82 -15.30 1.29
CA SER A 65 -4.32 -16.06 2.45
C SER A 65 -5.80 -16.40 2.27
N LEU A 66 -6.65 -15.43 1.96
CA LEU A 66 -8.09 -15.64 1.77
C LEU A 66 -8.41 -16.58 0.60
N ILE A 67 -7.69 -16.44 -0.51
CA ILE A 67 -7.81 -17.32 -1.67
C ILE A 67 -7.38 -18.74 -1.31
N SER A 68 -6.26 -18.92 -0.60
CA SER A 68 -5.74 -20.25 -0.22
C SER A 68 -6.68 -21.03 0.70
N ARG A 69 -7.49 -20.33 1.50
CA ARG A 69 -8.52 -20.92 2.36
C ARG A 69 -9.85 -21.16 1.64
N GLY A 70 -9.94 -20.86 0.35
CA GLY A 70 -11.14 -21.03 -0.46
C GLY A 70 -12.30 -20.10 -0.09
N ILE A 71 -12.01 -18.95 0.54
CA ILE A 71 -13.05 -18.00 0.96
C ILE A 71 -13.56 -17.16 -0.20
N VAL A 72 -12.68 -16.86 -1.16
CA VAL A 72 -12.98 -16.03 -2.32
C VAL A 72 -12.17 -16.51 -3.52
N SER A 73 -12.72 -16.38 -4.72
CA SER A 73 -12.00 -16.62 -5.97
C SER A 73 -10.97 -15.51 -6.23
N PRO A 74 -9.88 -15.77 -6.97
CA PRO A 74 -8.96 -14.72 -7.40
C PRO A 74 -9.68 -13.58 -8.16
N GLU A 75 -10.64 -13.92 -9.01
CA GLU A 75 -11.38 -12.95 -9.83
C GLU A 75 -12.27 -12.05 -8.97
N ASP A 76 -12.95 -12.59 -7.95
CA ASP A 76 -13.79 -11.79 -7.07
C ASP A 76 -12.96 -11.01 -6.04
N MET A 77 -11.76 -11.48 -5.69
CA MET A 77 -10.78 -10.69 -4.93
C MET A 77 -10.36 -9.44 -5.72
N ASP A 78 -9.98 -9.59 -6.99
CA ASP A 78 -9.60 -8.46 -7.85
C ASP A 78 -10.77 -7.48 -8.04
N LYS A 79 -12.00 -7.96 -8.20
CA LYS A 79 -13.19 -7.08 -8.24
C LYS A 79 -13.39 -6.33 -6.93
N THR A 80 -13.18 -6.98 -5.79
CA THR A 80 -13.32 -6.37 -4.46
C THR A 80 -12.35 -5.20 -4.27
N ILE A 81 -11.11 -5.35 -4.76
CA ILE A 81 -10.12 -4.27 -4.73
C ILE A 81 -10.44 -3.21 -5.78
N THR A 82 -10.56 -3.56 -7.05
CA THR A 82 -10.70 -2.58 -8.14
C THR A 82 -12.01 -1.78 -8.09
N SER A 83 -13.13 -2.42 -7.76
CA SER A 83 -14.45 -1.78 -7.72
C SER A 83 -14.86 -1.29 -6.34
N GLY A 84 -14.17 -1.73 -5.29
CA GLY A 84 -14.50 -1.43 -3.90
C GLY A 84 -13.41 -0.59 -3.22
N LEU A 85 -12.45 -1.27 -2.59
CA LEU A 85 -11.47 -0.64 -1.69
C LEU A 85 -10.47 0.25 -2.43
N GLY A 86 -9.93 -0.23 -3.55
CA GLY A 86 -8.94 0.46 -4.36
C GLY A 86 -9.46 1.79 -4.90
N LEU A 87 -10.72 1.86 -5.35
CA LEU A 87 -11.31 3.10 -5.82
C LEU A 87 -11.42 4.15 -4.70
N ARG A 88 -11.79 3.73 -3.48
CA ARG A 88 -11.85 4.63 -2.32
C ARG A 88 -10.46 5.15 -1.94
N TRP A 89 -9.47 4.26 -1.92
CA TRP A 89 -8.09 4.62 -1.59
C TRP A 89 -7.43 5.48 -2.66
N ALA A 90 -7.76 5.30 -3.95
CA ALA A 90 -7.27 6.15 -5.02
C ALA A 90 -7.71 7.61 -4.86
N LEU A 91 -8.87 7.87 -4.25
CA LEU A 91 -9.40 9.21 -4.04
C LEU A 91 -8.89 9.88 -2.76
N LEU A 92 -8.80 9.15 -1.65
CA LEU A 92 -8.59 9.74 -0.31
C LEU A 92 -7.45 9.08 0.48
N GLY A 93 -6.95 7.92 0.05
CA GLY A 93 -6.04 7.09 0.81
C GLY A 93 -6.72 6.35 1.98
N PRO A 94 -6.07 5.33 2.56
CA PRO A 94 -6.67 4.46 3.56
C PRO A 94 -7.01 5.17 4.88
N ILE A 95 -6.17 6.11 5.31
CA ILE A 95 -6.34 6.79 6.61
C ILE A 95 -7.52 7.75 6.58
N MET A 96 -7.59 8.64 5.58
CA MET A 96 -8.71 9.58 5.45
C MET A 96 -10.03 8.85 5.19
N THR A 97 -10.02 7.82 4.34
CA THR A 97 -11.21 6.98 4.10
C THR A 97 -11.75 6.41 5.40
N ASN A 98 -10.87 5.94 6.29
CA ASN A 98 -11.27 5.40 7.57
C ASN A 98 -11.77 6.47 8.56
N THR A 99 -11.13 7.64 8.59
CA THR A 99 -11.62 8.79 9.38
C THR A 99 -13.03 9.19 8.97
N LEU A 100 -13.30 9.28 7.67
CA LEU A 100 -14.63 9.60 7.13
C LEU A 100 -15.64 8.48 7.33
N GLY A 101 -15.19 7.23 7.41
CA GLY A 101 -16.00 6.06 7.77
C GLY A 101 -16.39 5.98 9.25
N GLY A 102 -16.07 7.01 10.05
CA GLY A 102 -16.35 7.07 11.48
C GLY A 102 -15.24 6.52 12.38
N GLY A 103 -14.11 6.09 11.83
CA GLY A 103 -12.97 5.51 12.55
C GLY A 103 -11.79 6.45 12.72
N GLY A 104 -11.99 7.64 13.28
CA GLY A 104 -10.96 8.68 13.37
C GLY A 104 -9.70 8.34 14.18
N ASP A 105 -9.70 7.26 14.97
CA ASP A 105 -8.53 6.80 15.74
C ASP A 105 -8.32 5.27 15.66
N PHE A 106 -7.12 4.83 16.07
CA PHE A 106 -6.77 3.41 16.16
C PHE A 106 -7.68 2.63 17.15
N GLY A 107 -8.25 3.33 18.13
CA GLY A 107 -9.15 2.75 19.12
C GLY A 107 -10.49 2.32 18.52
N HIS A 108 -11.10 3.17 17.71
CA HIS A 108 -12.36 2.91 17.03
C HIS A 108 -12.18 1.92 15.86
N LEU A 109 -11.04 1.98 15.17
CA LEU A 109 -10.60 0.93 14.26
C LEU A 109 -10.59 -0.43 14.96
N SER A 110 -10.02 -0.52 16.17
CA SER A 110 -10.00 -1.78 16.93
C SER A 110 -11.38 -2.26 17.38
N ILE A 111 -12.40 -1.41 17.42
CA ILE A 111 -13.77 -1.80 17.78
C ILE A 111 -14.51 -2.37 16.56
N ILE A 112 -14.43 -1.69 15.41
CA ILE A 112 -15.05 -2.16 14.16
C ILE A 112 -14.32 -3.39 13.63
N TRP A 113 -12.99 -3.38 13.68
CA TRP A 113 -12.12 -4.43 13.13
C TRP A 113 -11.61 -5.41 14.20
N GLY A 114 -11.95 -5.22 15.48
CA GLY A 114 -11.45 -6.06 16.58
C GLY A 114 -11.82 -7.52 16.46
N ARG A 115 -12.99 -7.83 15.89
CA ARG A 115 -13.36 -9.22 15.57
C ARG A 115 -12.50 -9.85 14.47
N LEU A 116 -11.94 -9.03 13.56
CA LEU A 116 -11.02 -9.46 12.52
C LEU A 116 -9.58 -9.58 13.07
N CYS A 117 -9.13 -8.63 13.90
CA CYS A 117 -7.78 -8.64 14.45
C CYS A 117 -7.56 -9.73 15.52
N ASN A 118 -8.60 -10.08 16.32
CA ASN A 118 -8.50 -11.04 17.42
C ASN A 118 -8.42 -12.52 16.97
N HIS A 119 -8.28 -12.80 15.67
CA HIS A 119 -8.03 -14.15 15.12
C HIS A 119 -6.55 -14.39 14.70
N GLY A 120 -5.59 -13.62 15.23
CA GLY A 120 -4.16 -13.87 15.02
C GLY A 120 -3.54 -13.26 13.76
N TRP A 121 -4.23 -12.34 13.10
CA TRP A 121 -3.91 -11.84 11.77
C TRP A 121 -2.82 -10.75 11.71
N MET A 122 -2.38 -10.20 12.85
CA MET A 122 -1.41 -9.10 12.93
C MET A 122 -0.17 -9.45 13.76
N THR A 123 0.38 -10.66 13.61
CA THR A 123 1.78 -10.88 14.01
C THR A 123 2.66 -10.67 12.78
N CYS A 124 3.37 -9.54 12.76
CA CYS A 124 4.40 -9.21 11.78
C CYS A 124 5.59 -10.18 11.91
N THR A 125 5.43 -11.44 11.51
CA THR A 125 6.51 -12.44 11.55
C THR A 125 6.60 -13.27 10.27
N GLY A 126 5.70 -13.08 9.30
CA GLY A 126 5.50 -14.01 8.18
C GLY A 126 6.02 -13.59 6.80
N ILE A 127 6.80 -12.50 6.65
CA ILE A 127 7.32 -12.12 5.31
C ILE A 127 8.41 -13.11 4.83
N GLY A 128 9.05 -13.86 5.74
CA GLY A 128 10.08 -14.85 5.39
C GLY A 128 9.57 -16.11 4.71
N SER A 129 8.29 -16.49 4.86
CA SER A 129 7.77 -17.79 4.37
C SER A 129 7.10 -17.71 2.99
N ILE A 130 6.65 -16.54 2.56
CA ILE A 130 5.91 -16.37 1.28
C ILE A 130 6.79 -16.50 0.04
N LEU A 131 8.10 -16.23 0.14
CA LEU A 131 9.05 -16.44 -0.95
C LEU A 131 9.31 -17.94 -1.26
N THR A 132 8.78 -18.85 -0.44
CA THR A 132 8.92 -20.31 -0.61
C THR A 132 7.69 -20.99 -1.20
N LEU A 133 6.58 -20.26 -1.41
CA LEU A 133 5.40 -20.79 -2.11
C LEU A 133 5.65 -20.74 -3.62
N ASN A 134 6.51 -21.66 -4.05
CA ASN A 134 6.72 -22.06 -5.42
C ASN A 134 5.37 -22.27 -6.14
N LYS A 135 5.22 -21.56 -7.26
CA LYS A 135 4.23 -21.80 -8.34
C LYS A 135 2.78 -21.94 -7.88
N ILE A 136 2.06 -20.83 -7.81
CA ILE A 136 0.63 -20.83 -8.15
C ILE A 136 0.56 -21.03 -9.67
N PRO A 137 -0.08 -22.10 -10.18
CA PRO A 137 -0.21 -22.31 -11.62
C PRO A 137 -1.24 -21.31 -12.17
N MET A 138 -0.78 -20.14 -12.60
CA MET A 138 -1.57 -19.31 -13.51
C MET A 138 -1.36 -19.84 -14.94
N LEU A 139 -2.48 -20.20 -15.57
CA LEU A 139 -2.66 -20.49 -17.00
C LEU A 139 -2.09 -21.82 -17.53
N SER A 140 -2.88 -22.89 -17.39
CA SER A 140 -2.94 -23.93 -18.42
C SER A 140 -4.37 -24.47 -18.56
N ARG A 141 -5.14 -23.92 -19.52
CA ARG A 141 -6.14 -24.63 -20.33
C ARG A 141 -6.83 -23.66 -21.30
N THR A 142 -6.37 -23.69 -22.55
CA THR A 142 -7.18 -23.83 -23.78
C THR A 142 -6.26 -23.80 -25.01
N GLN A 143 -5.72 -24.96 -25.39
CA GLN A 143 -6.03 -25.68 -26.63
C GLN A 143 -5.76 -27.17 -26.41
#